data_AF-A0A1G9ANK9-F1
#
_entry.id   AF-A0A1G9ANK9-F1
#
_cell.length_a   1.000
_cell.length_b   1.000
_cell.length_c   1.000
_cell.angle_alpha   90.00
_cell.angle_beta   90.00
_cell.angle_gamma   90.00
#
_symmetry.space_group_name_H-M   'P 1'
#
loop_
_entity.id
_entity.type
_entity.pdbx_description
1 polymer ?
#
loop_
_entity_poly.entity_id
_entity_poly.type
_entity_poly.pdbx_seq_one_letter_code
_entity_poly.pdbx_strand_id
1 'polypeptide(L)'
;MDHVRQIAQAVLYEGYLLWPYRESSLKNQHRWTIGGVHPEAYGSAHDNHPWRMRTECLVEAEPGDTVDVCVRFLHAVTRDVVRVRDGAEERVAELVAGGERRLPGQEAQERETHASGLVLDDLCRAPAVTDIAFPAGESREPVGERAGAVLHRWQALRGRIETGARRLEPGLFLLTVEVVNTTPWPGGTRDDAVQRTLVSAHTVLHAPHARFVSLMDPPDALRAYAAECDNVGAWPVLVGEEGDRHTVLSAPIILYDHPRISPESPGDLFDATEIDQLLTLSVLALSDRERADARDGDPRAREILDRCTALSADELMRLHGIMRKEPQG
;
A
#
# COMPACT_ATOMS: atom_id res chain seq x y z
N MET A 1 -2.46 18.13 -0.79
CA MET A 1 -2.77 17.11 0.24
C MET A 1 -3.76 16.06 -0.28
N ASP A 2 -4.94 16.45 -0.80
CA ASP A 2 -5.95 15.48 -1.27
C ASP A 2 -5.46 14.63 -2.46
N HIS A 3 -4.82 15.24 -3.47
CA HIS A 3 -4.25 14.54 -4.63
C HIS A 3 -3.13 13.54 -4.27
N VAL A 4 -2.19 13.95 -3.40
CA VAL A 4 -1.13 13.05 -2.89
C VAL A 4 -1.72 11.85 -2.17
N ARG A 5 -2.76 12.08 -1.36
CA ARG A 5 -3.44 11.00 -0.63
C ARG A 5 -4.13 10.04 -1.60
N GLN A 6 -4.74 10.55 -2.67
CA GLN A 6 -5.36 9.74 -3.72
C GLN A 6 -4.32 8.90 -4.45
N ILE A 7 -3.19 9.47 -4.87
CA ILE A 7 -2.09 8.70 -5.49
C ILE A 7 -1.58 7.63 -4.52
N ALA A 8 -1.24 8.00 -3.29
CA ALA A 8 -0.76 7.06 -2.29
C ALA A 8 -1.78 5.96 -1.99
N GLN A 9 -3.08 6.27 -2.04
CA GLN A 9 -4.15 5.28 -1.89
C GLN A 9 -4.25 4.37 -3.12
N ALA A 10 -4.19 4.91 -4.33
CA ALA A 10 -4.19 4.12 -5.55
C ALA A 10 -3.04 3.12 -5.54
N VAL A 11 -1.83 3.60 -5.24
CA VAL A 11 -0.61 2.79 -5.14
C VAL A 11 -0.66 1.77 -4.01
N LEU A 12 -1.30 2.09 -2.88
CA LEU A 12 -1.47 1.14 -1.76
C LEU A 12 -2.17 -0.14 -2.20
N TYR A 13 -3.15 0.01 -3.08
CA TYR A 13 -4.00 -1.04 -3.62
C TYR A 13 -3.57 -1.52 -5.00
N GLU A 14 -2.51 -0.95 -5.57
CA GLU A 14 -1.95 -1.42 -6.83
C GLU A 14 -1.34 -2.81 -6.58
N GLY A 15 -1.86 -3.82 -7.29
CA GLY A 15 -1.59 -5.24 -7.00
C GLY A 15 -2.44 -5.85 -5.87
N TYR A 16 -3.15 -5.04 -5.06
CA TYR A 16 -4.24 -5.54 -4.19
C TYR A 16 -5.39 -6.08 -5.02
N LEU A 17 -5.65 -5.55 -6.22
CA LEU A 17 -6.68 -6.11 -7.09
C LEU A 17 -6.40 -7.52 -7.63
N LEU A 18 -5.17 -8.02 -7.42
CA LEU A 18 -4.86 -9.45 -7.56
C LEU A 18 -5.35 -10.27 -6.34
N TRP A 19 -5.99 -9.63 -5.36
CA TRP A 19 -6.64 -10.18 -4.17
C TRP A 19 -8.17 -9.95 -4.33
N PRO A 20 -9.08 -10.92 -4.03
CA PRO A 20 -8.94 -12.07 -3.15
C PRO A 20 -8.51 -13.38 -3.85
N TYR A 21 -7.34 -13.89 -3.46
CA TYR A 21 -6.86 -15.22 -3.79
C TYR A 21 -7.78 -16.29 -3.17
N ARG A 22 -8.22 -17.25 -3.98
CA ARG A 22 -9.11 -18.34 -3.57
C ARG A 22 -8.37 -19.66 -3.59
N GLU A 23 -8.77 -20.55 -2.69
CA GLU A 23 -8.33 -21.96 -2.66
C GLU A 23 -8.59 -22.69 -3.99
N SER A 24 -9.60 -22.26 -4.76
CA SER A 24 -10.01 -22.87 -6.04
C SER A 24 -9.22 -22.42 -7.28
N SER A 25 -8.37 -21.40 -7.21
CA SER A 25 -7.76 -20.79 -8.40
C SER A 25 -6.29 -21.20 -8.56
N LEU A 26 -6.01 -22.17 -9.44
CA LEU A 26 -4.67 -22.77 -9.66
C LEU A 26 -3.54 -21.78 -10.01
N LYS A 27 -3.83 -20.72 -10.78
CA LYS A 27 -2.85 -19.69 -11.15
C LYS A 27 -2.59 -18.64 -10.06
N ASN A 28 -3.46 -18.59 -9.07
CA ASN A 28 -3.57 -17.58 -8.04
C ASN A 28 -3.27 -18.17 -6.63
N GLN A 29 -2.58 -19.31 -6.56
CA GLN A 29 -2.22 -19.95 -5.29
C GLN A 29 -1.03 -19.24 -4.60
N HIS A 30 -0.21 -18.52 -5.37
CA HIS A 30 0.97 -17.85 -4.86
C HIS A 30 0.71 -16.35 -4.75
N ARG A 31 0.58 -15.87 -3.50
CA ARG A 31 0.51 -14.45 -3.17
C ARG A 31 1.68 -13.72 -3.83
N TRP A 32 1.50 -12.63 -4.56
CA TRP A 32 2.60 -11.71 -4.85
C TRP A 32 2.39 -10.47 -3.99
N THR A 33 3.15 -10.34 -2.90
CA THR A 33 3.10 -9.15 -2.03
C THR A 33 4.13 -8.15 -2.54
N ILE A 34 3.75 -7.37 -3.56
CA ILE A 34 4.57 -6.23 -3.98
C ILE A 34 4.72 -5.32 -2.74
N GLY A 35 5.97 -5.00 -2.36
CA GLY A 35 6.27 -4.16 -1.20
C GLY A 35 5.96 -4.75 0.17
N GLY A 36 5.90 -6.08 0.32
CA GLY A 36 5.71 -6.69 1.63
C GLY A 36 6.97 -6.58 2.50
N VAL A 37 6.89 -5.89 3.65
CA VAL A 37 7.95 -5.90 4.67
C VAL A 37 7.62 -6.98 5.69
N HIS A 38 8.21 -8.16 5.51
CA HIS A 38 7.96 -9.38 6.31
C HIS A 38 8.64 -9.34 7.68
N PRO A 39 8.19 -10.15 8.66
CA PRO A 39 8.93 -10.32 9.91
C PRO A 39 10.41 -10.66 9.66
N GLU A 40 11.33 -10.00 10.38
CA GLU A 40 12.78 -10.14 10.18
C GLU A 40 13.26 -11.60 10.14
N ALA A 41 12.83 -12.43 11.10
CA ALA A 41 13.22 -13.83 11.14
C ALA A 41 12.63 -14.67 9.98
N TYR A 42 11.49 -14.26 9.41
CA TYR A 42 10.96 -14.91 8.21
C TYR A 42 11.75 -14.47 6.96
N GLY A 43 11.94 -13.16 6.79
CA GLY A 43 12.60 -12.61 5.61
C GLY A 43 14.09 -12.96 5.54
N SER A 44 14.77 -13.08 6.69
CA SER A 44 16.17 -13.52 6.73
C SER A 44 16.36 -14.99 6.38
N ALA A 45 15.30 -15.81 6.49
CA ALA A 45 15.34 -17.24 6.21
C ALA A 45 14.86 -17.60 4.79
N HIS A 46 14.28 -16.66 4.04
CA HIS A 46 13.71 -16.90 2.73
C HIS A 46 14.09 -15.78 1.75
N ASP A 47 14.71 -16.16 0.63
CA ASP A 47 15.05 -15.20 -0.44
C ASP A 47 13.79 -14.52 -0.99
N ASN A 48 13.95 -13.27 -1.46
CA ASN A 48 12.88 -12.44 -2.04
C ASN A 48 11.73 -12.10 -1.08
N HIS A 49 11.94 -12.21 0.23
CA HIS A 49 11.02 -11.77 1.27
C HIS A 49 11.65 -10.66 2.10
N PRO A 50 11.69 -9.41 1.59
CA PRO A 50 12.35 -8.32 2.29
C PRO A 50 11.69 -8.09 3.65
N TRP A 51 12.51 -7.87 4.67
CA TRP A 51 12.09 -7.53 6.03
C TRP A 51 12.40 -6.09 6.41
N ARG A 52 13.03 -5.36 5.49
CA ARG A 52 13.31 -3.94 5.56
C ARG A 52 12.97 -3.27 4.24
N MET A 53 12.61 -2.00 4.31
CA MET A 53 12.46 -1.08 3.18
C MET A 53 13.30 0.16 3.48
N ARG A 54 14.04 0.67 2.49
CA ARG A 54 14.84 1.88 2.63
C ARG A 54 14.47 2.89 1.55
N THR A 55 14.27 4.12 1.99
CA THR A 55 14.10 5.29 1.13
C THR A 55 15.21 6.29 1.39
N GLU A 56 15.92 6.69 0.35
CA GLU A 56 16.89 7.77 0.37
C GLU A 56 16.47 8.85 -0.63
N CYS A 57 16.41 10.10 -0.16
CA CYS A 57 16.04 11.26 -0.96
C CYS A 57 17.00 12.41 -0.69
N LEU A 58 17.27 13.22 -1.71
CA LEU A 58 17.97 14.49 -1.54
C LEU A 58 16.98 15.60 -1.21
N VAL A 59 17.35 16.48 -0.28
CA VAL A 59 16.53 17.60 0.18
C VAL A 59 17.36 18.89 0.16
N GLU A 60 16.91 19.86 -0.62
CA GLU A 60 17.37 21.25 -0.57
C GLU A 60 16.64 21.97 0.57
N ALA A 61 17.36 22.32 1.64
CA ALA A 61 16.76 22.80 2.88
C ALA A 61 17.71 23.64 3.74
N GLU A 62 17.15 24.46 4.62
CA GLU A 62 17.87 25.05 5.74
C GLU A 62 17.98 24.05 6.91
N PRO A 63 18.99 24.18 7.79
CA PRO A 63 19.17 23.25 8.93
C PRO A 63 17.96 23.11 9.86
N GLY A 64 17.19 24.19 10.00
CA GLY A 64 16.00 24.23 10.86
C GLY A 64 14.71 23.77 10.18
N ASP A 65 14.74 23.46 8.88
CA ASP A 65 13.58 22.94 8.18
C ASP A 65 13.22 21.54 8.69
N THR A 66 11.93 21.20 8.53
CA THR A 66 11.35 19.97 9.06
C THR A 66 10.87 19.06 7.95
N VAL A 67 10.88 17.76 8.24
CA VAL A 67 10.26 16.73 7.41
C VAL A 67 9.26 15.93 8.25
N ASP A 68 8.11 15.65 7.64
CA ASP A 68 7.12 14.71 8.11
C ASP A 68 7.30 13.39 7.37
N VAL A 69 7.22 12.28 8.11
CA VAL A 69 7.33 10.92 7.60
C VAL A 69 6.04 10.17 7.95
N CYS A 70 5.37 9.63 6.95
CA CYS A 70 4.21 8.77 7.10
C CYS A 70 4.48 7.43 6.40
N VAL A 71 4.44 6.34 7.16
CA VAL A 71 4.49 4.98 6.58
C VAL A 71 3.09 4.42 6.57
N ARG A 72 2.62 4.01 5.39
CA ARG A 72 1.29 3.42 5.19
C ARG A 72 1.47 2.00 4.66
N PHE A 73 0.59 1.11 5.09
CA PHE A 73 0.61 -0.29 4.69
C PHE A 73 -0.76 -0.94 4.93
N LEU A 74 -0.95 -2.09 4.32
CA LEU A 74 -2.08 -2.98 4.54
C LEU A 74 -1.75 -4.02 5.62
N HIS A 75 -2.66 -4.14 6.58
CA HIS A 75 -2.60 -5.14 7.64
C HIS A 75 -3.62 -6.25 7.31
N ALA A 76 -3.14 -7.47 7.12
CA ALA A 76 -4.00 -8.61 6.84
C ALA A 76 -4.96 -8.91 8.00
N VAL A 77 -6.24 -9.10 7.65
CA VAL A 77 -7.36 -9.39 8.53
C VAL A 77 -7.98 -10.70 8.08
N THR A 78 -8.17 -11.62 9.03
CA THR A 78 -8.95 -12.84 8.83
C THR A 78 -10.40 -12.55 9.15
N ARG A 79 -11.27 -12.79 8.16
CA ARG A 79 -12.72 -12.74 8.32
C ARG A 79 -13.26 -14.14 8.58
N ASP A 80 -13.87 -14.33 9.74
CA ASP A 80 -14.66 -15.52 10.07
C ASP A 80 -16.15 -15.15 10.11
N VAL A 81 -17.00 -16.15 9.87
CA VAL A 81 -18.44 -15.99 9.97
C VAL A 81 -18.97 -16.96 11.01
N VAL A 82 -19.74 -16.44 11.96
CA VAL A 82 -20.37 -17.24 13.02
C VAL A 82 -21.88 -17.17 12.93
N ARG A 83 -22.54 -18.31 13.11
CA ARG A 83 -23.99 -18.40 13.27
C ARG A 83 -24.33 -18.54 14.73
N VAL A 84 -25.38 -17.85 15.17
CA VAL A 84 -25.91 -18.00 16.53
C VAL A 84 -27.11 -18.93 16.48
N ARG A 85 -27.10 -20.03 17.26
CA ARG A 85 -28.23 -20.94 17.46
C ARG A 85 -28.37 -21.24 18.93
N ASP A 86 -29.57 -21.03 19.48
CA ASP A 86 -29.87 -21.29 20.91
C ASP A 86 -28.88 -20.65 21.90
N GLY A 87 -28.33 -19.48 21.53
CA GLY A 87 -27.32 -18.76 22.31
C GLY A 87 -25.88 -19.28 22.16
N ALA A 88 -25.65 -20.35 21.39
CA ALA A 88 -24.33 -20.85 21.05
C ALA A 88 -23.85 -20.30 19.70
N GLU A 89 -22.54 -20.02 19.61
CA GLU A 89 -21.87 -19.58 18.38
C GLU A 89 -21.14 -20.74 17.71
N GLU A 90 -21.39 -20.90 16.42
CA GLU A 90 -20.73 -21.89 15.57
C GLU A 90 -20.10 -21.20 14.38
N ARG A 91 -18.80 -21.43 14.13
CA ARG A 91 -18.15 -20.97 12.90
C ARG A 91 -18.73 -21.73 11.71
N VAL A 92 -19.16 -21.00 10.69
CA VAL A 92 -19.81 -21.57 9.51
C VAL A 92 -19.09 -21.14 8.25
N ALA A 93 -19.09 -22.01 7.24
CA ALA A 93 -18.56 -21.68 5.91
C ALA A 93 -19.40 -20.61 5.19
N GLU A 94 -20.64 -20.38 5.64
CA GLU A 94 -21.56 -19.43 5.01
C GLU A 94 -22.65 -18.99 5.99
N LEU A 95 -22.94 -17.68 6.00
CA LEU A 95 -24.10 -17.10 6.66
C LEU A 95 -24.90 -16.26 5.68
N VAL A 96 -26.18 -16.60 5.52
CA VAL A 96 -27.14 -15.84 4.74
C VAL A 96 -28.13 -15.19 5.68
N ALA A 97 -28.24 -13.86 5.63
CA ALA A 97 -29.18 -13.09 6.43
C ALA A 97 -29.59 -11.82 5.67
N GLY A 98 -30.88 -11.48 5.71
CA GLY A 98 -31.38 -10.28 5.02
C GLY A 98 -31.22 -10.31 3.49
N GLY A 99 -31.08 -11.50 2.89
CA GLY A 99 -30.81 -11.64 1.45
C GLY A 99 -29.34 -11.49 1.06
N GLU A 100 -28.45 -11.22 2.01
CA GLU A 100 -27.01 -11.10 1.78
C GLU A 100 -26.27 -12.34 2.28
N ARG A 101 -25.33 -12.82 1.47
CA ARG A 101 -24.44 -13.93 1.78
C ARG A 101 -23.10 -13.41 2.28
N ARG A 102 -22.58 -14.03 3.33
CA ARG A 102 -21.30 -13.69 3.97
C ARG A 102 -20.46 -14.95 4.07
N LEU A 103 -19.21 -14.86 3.60
CA LEU A 103 -18.25 -15.97 3.58
C LEU A 103 -17.04 -15.66 4.46
N PRO A 104 -16.36 -16.66 5.04
CA PRO A 104 -15.04 -16.44 5.63
C PRO A 104 -14.02 -16.05 4.54
N GLY A 105 -12.92 -15.41 4.93
CA GLY A 105 -11.91 -14.95 3.97
C GLY A 105 -10.75 -14.19 4.59
N GLN A 106 -9.97 -13.56 3.73
CA GLN A 106 -8.91 -12.62 4.10
C GLN A 106 -9.25 -11.25 3.50
N GLU A 107 -8.98 -10.21 4.26
CA GLU A 107 -9.15 -8.81 3.92
C GLU A 107 -7.91 -8.03 4.36
N ALA A 108 -7.80 -6.75 3.98
CA ALA A 108 -6.86 -5.84 4.62
C ALA A 108 -7.54 -4.69 5.32
N GLN A 109 -6.84 -4.18 6.31
CA GLN A 109 -7.10 -2.89 6.91
C GLN A 109 -5.92 -1.95 6.65
N GLU A 110 -6.20 -0.73 6.21
CA GLU A 110 -5.18 0.32 6.10
C GLU A 110 -4.64 0.71 7.48
N ARG A 111 -3.32 0.81 7.59
CA ARG A 111 -2.62 1.27 8.79
C ARG A 111 -1.61 2.34 8.41
N GLU A 112 -1.40 3.27 9.33
CA GLU A 112 -0.48 4.38 9.16
C GLU A 112 0.28 4.63 10.45
N THR A 113 1.53 5.06 10.33
CA THR A 113 2.35 5.52 11.45
C THR A 113 3.06 6.81 11.03
N HIS A 114 2.95 7.83 11.87
CA HIS A 114 3.36 9.20 11.54
C HIS A 114 4.44 9.68 12.49
N ALA A 115 5.44 10.36 11.94
CA ALA A 115 6.44 11.13 12.66
C ALA A 115 6.53 12.52 12.03
N SER A 116 6.12 13.56 12.75
CA SER A 116 5.98 14.91 12.20
C SER A 116 6.95 15.90 12.83
N GLY A 117 7.33 16.93 12.07
CA GLY A 117 8.16 18.03 12.54
C GLY A 117 9.61 17.62 12.86
N LEU A 118 10.15 16.61 12.15
CA LEU A 118 11.53 16.16 12.37
C LEU A 118 12.50 17.19 11.81
N VAL A 119 13.29 17.84 12.66
CA VAL A 119 14.24 18.87 12.26
C VAL A 119 15.48 18.23 11.61
N LEU A 120 15.87 18.69 10.42
CA LEU A 120 16.97 18.09 9.66
C LEU A 120 18.34 18.13 10.38
N ASP A 121 18.66 19.21 11.10
CA ASP A 121 19.92 19.27 11.88
C ASP A 121 19.93 18.29 13.05
N ASP A 122 18.78 18.04 13.68
CA ASP A 122 18.67 17.06 14.76
C ASP A 122 18.86 15.63 14.21
N LEU A 123 18.25 15.34 13.06
CA LEU A 123 18.40 14.07 12.34
C LEU A 123 19.84 13.81 11.87
N CYS A 124 20.65 14.86 11.70
CA CYS A 124 22.09 14.72 11.42
C CYS A 124 22.92 14.36 12.66
N ARG A 125 22.42 14.65 13.86
CA ARG A 125 23.09 14.31 15.12
C ARG A 125 22.74 12.92 15.59
N ALA A 126 21.46 12.54 15.46
CA ALA A 126 20.97 11.22 15.80
C ALA A 126 19.70 10.91 14.99
N PRO A 127 19.54 9.67 14.48
CA PRO A 127 18.29 9.25 13.86
C PRO A 127 17.11 9.33 14.85
N ALA A 128 15.96 9.80 14.36
CA ALA A 128 14.70 9.68 15.07
C ALA A 128 14.12 8.28 14.87
N VAL A 129 13.63 7.68 15.95
CA VAL A 129 13.02 6.34 15.93
C VAL A 129 11.55 6.43 16.31
N THR A 130 10.68 5.93 15.45
CA THR A 130 9.23 5.85 15.68
C THR A 130 8.77 4.40 15.61
N ASP A 131 8.09 3.93 16.65
CA ASP A 131 7.60 2.55 16.72
C ASP A 131 6.31 2.37 15.89
N ILE A 132 6.29 1.30 15.10
CA ILE A 132 5.06 0.74 14.53
C ILE A 132 4.55 -0.28 15.54
N ALA A 133 3.39 -0.06 16.16
CA ALA A 133 2.84 -0.97 17.14
C ALA A 133 1.32 -1.08 17.03
N PHE A 134 0.85 -2.23 16.54
CA PHE A 134 -0.57 -2.56 16.50
C PHE A 134 -0.80 -3.85 17.31
N PRO A 135 -1.61 -3.83 18.38
CA PRO A 135 -1.91 -5.04 19.12
C PRO A 135 -2.77 -6.00 18.29
N ALA A 136 -2.64 -7.29 18.58
CA ALA A 136 -3.58 -8.28 18.07
C ALA A 136 -5.00 -7.93 18.56
N GLY A 137 -5.99 -8.18 17.73
CA GLY A 137 -7.35 -7.79 18.05
C GLY A 137 -8.39 -8.55 17.24
N GLU A 138 -9.63 -8.37 17.68
CA GLU A 138 -10.83 -8.86 17.02
C GLU A 138 -11.87 -7.74 17.01
N SER A 139 -12.56 -7.55 15.89
CA SER A 139 -13.80 -6.78 15.83
C SER A 139 -14.96 -7.69 15.43
N ARG A 140 -16.17 -7.28 15.82
CA ARG A 140 -17.39 -8.05 15.62
C ARG A 140 -18.47 -7.18 15.01
N GLU A 141 -19.04 -7.65 13.90
CA GLU A 141 -20.19 -7.05 13.24
C GLU A 141 -21.39 -7.98 13.37
N PRO A 142 -22.47 -7.60 14.09
CA PRO A 142 -23.68 -8.40 14.19
C PRO A 142 -24.37 -8.54 12.82
N VAL A 143 -24.87 -9.74 12.52
CA VAL A 143 -25.59 -10.02 11.27
C VAL A 143 -27.01 -10.46 11.59
N GLY A 144 -27.97 -9.58 11.29
CA GLY A 144 -29.37 -9.73 11.73
C GLY A 144 -29.52 -9.73 13.25
N GLU A 145 -30.73 -9.53 13.77
CA GLU A 145 -30.91 -9.42 15.23
C GLU A 145 -30.49 -10.69 16.00
N ARG A 146 -30.49 -11.87 15.36
CA ARG A 146 -30.12 -13.16 15.97
C ARG A 146 -29.48 -14.19 15.01
N ALA A 147 -29.10 -13.81 13.79
CA ALA A 147 -28.64 -14.79 12.81
C ALA A 147 -27.16 -15.18 13.00
N GLY A 148 -26.31 -14.22 13.38
CA GLY A 148 -24.88 -14.47 13.53
C GLY A 148 -24.04 -13.20 13.69
N ALA A 149 -22.76 -13.32 13.37
CA ALA A 149 -21.84 -12.20 13.28
C ALA A 149 -20.70 -12.47 12.28
N VAL A 150 -20.09 -11.40 11.77
CA VAL A 150 -18.79 -11.44 11.10
C VAL A 150 -17.73 -11.05 12.11
N LEU A 151 -16.67 -11.85 12.22
CA LEU A 151 -15.53 -11.59 13.10
C LEU A 151 -14.32 -11.24 12.24
N HIS A 152 -13.67 -10.12 12.53
CA HIS A 152 -12.45 -9.69 11.86
C HIS A 152 -11.30 -9.80 12.86
N ARG A 153 -10.33 -10.66 12.60
CA ARG A 153 -9.16 -10.88 13.48
C ARG A 153 -7.89 -10.47 12.79
N TRP A 154 -6.97 -9.87 13.53
CA TRP A 154 -5.64 -9.51 13.03
C TRP A 154 -4.57 -9.83 14.06
N GLN A 155 -3.36 -10.09 13.59
CA GLN A 155 -2.20 -10.37 14.45
C GLN A 155 -1.60 -9.07 14.97
N ALA A 156 -0.77 -9.17 16.00
CA ALA A 156 0.03 -8.04 16.44
C ALA A 156 1.11 -7.74 15.38
N LEU A 157 1.30 -6.45 15.08
CA LEU A 157 2.41 -5.96 14.27
C LEU A 157 3.35 -5.11 15.12
N ARG A 158 4.64 -5.32 14.93
CA ARG A 158 5.72 -4.52 15.49
C ARG A 158 6.70 -4.15 14.38
N GLY A 159 7.19 -2.92 14.44
CA GLY A 159 8.22 -2.44 13.55
C GLY A 159 8.82 -1.14 14.07
N ARG A 160 9.80 -0.63 13.34
CA ARG A 160 10.40 0.67 13.62
C ARG A 160 10.62 1.42 12.32
N ILE A 161 10.47 2.73 12.41
CA ILE A 161 10.81 3.70 11.38
C ILE A 161 12.01 4.47 11.92
N GLU A 162 13.16 4.30 11.29
CA GLU A 162 14.37 5.07 11.60
C GLU A 162 14.56 6.13 10.53
N THR A 163 14.46 7.39 10.93
CA THR A 163 14.68 8.54 10.04
C THR A 163 15.99 9.20 10.44
N GLY A 164 16.91 9.33 9.50
CA GLY A 164 18.19 10.02 9.71
C GLY A 164 18.48 10.97 8.56
N ALA A 165 19.36 11.93 8.79
CA ALA A 165 19.82 12.83 7.74
C ALA A 165 21.35 12.92 7.75
N ARG A 166 21.93 13.21 6.58
CA ARG A 166 23.34 13.53 6.45
C ARG A 166 23.48 14.78 5.61
N ARG A 167 24.13 15.81 6.16
CA ARG A 167 24.47 17.00 5.40
C ARG A 167 25.53 16.66 4.35
N LEU A 168 25.23 16.94 3.09
CA LEU A 168 26.15 16.73 1.96
C LEU A 168 26.93 18.01 1.67
N GLU A 169 26.21 19.12 1.57
CA GLU A 169 26.72 20.48 1.31
C GLU A 169 25.90 21.50 2.11
N PRO A 170 26.32 22.79 2.18
CA PRO A 170 25.44 23.84 2.65
C PRO A 170 24.13 23.86 1.84
N GLY A 171 23.00 23.73 2.51
CA GLY A 171 21.67 23.71 1.88
C GLY A 171 21.24 22.35 1.31
N LEU A 172 22.04 21.28 1.42
CA LEU A 172 21.72 19.97 0.85
C LEU A 172 21.89 18.82 1.85
N PHE A 173 20.87 17.99 1.96
CA PHE A 173 20.83 16.83 2.83
C PHE A 173 20.48 15.57 2.06
N LEU A 174 21.07 14.44 2.46
CA LEU A 174 20.56 13.11 2.20
C LEU A 174 19.66 12.71 3.38
N LEU A 175 18.38 12.51 3.12
CA LEU A 175 17.41 11.99 4.08
C LEU A 175 17.27 10.48 3.85
N THR A 176 17.42 9.69 4.90
CA THR A 176 17.25 8.23 4.88
C THR A 176 16.10 7.86 5.81
N VAL A 177 15.14 7.07 5.31
CA VAL A 177 14.08 6.46 6.10
C VAL A 177 14.15 4.94 5.93
N GLU A 178 14.35 4.24 7.04
CA GLU A 178 14.36 2.78 7.09
C GLU A 178 13.15 2.25 7.85
N VAL A 179 12.37 1.39 7.21
CA VAL A 179 11.22 0.71 7.81
C VAL A 179 11.58 -0.76 8.02
N VAL A 180 11.55 -1.21 9.27
CA VAL A 180 11.92 -2.58 9.64
C VAL A 180 10.77 -3.25 10.36
N ASN A 181 10.38 -4.44 9.91
CA ASN A 181 9.36 -5.25 10.60
C ASN A 181 10.00 -6.16 11.64
N THR A 182 9.82 -5.78 12.91
CA THR A 182 10.35 -6.45 14.10
C THR A 182 9.33 -7.39 14.75
N THR A 183 8.24 -7.71 14.06
CA THR A 183 7.20 -8.61 14.57
C THR A 183 7.79 -9.98 14.91
N PRO A 184 7.58 -10.51 16.12
CA PRO A 184 8.03 -11.86 16.46
C PRO A 184 7.46 -12.90 15.51
N TRP A 185 8.31 -13.80 15.03
CA TRP A 185 7.94 -14.87 14.11
C TRP A 185 8.22 -16.25 14.72
N PRO A 186 7.19 -17.00 15.14
CA PRO A 186 7.37 -18.31 15.76
C PRO A 186 7.60 -19.45 14.75
N GLY A 187 7.65 -19.16 13.44
CA GLY A 187 7.57 -20.16 12.38
C GLY A 187 6.12 -20.42 11.96
N GLY A 188 5.96 -21.15 10.85
CA GLY A 188 4.65 -21.40 10.25
C GLY A 188 4.71 -21.40 8.73
N THR A 189 3.54 -21.32 8.12
CA THR A 189 3.42 -21.20 6.66
C THR A 189 3.73 -19.78 6.20
N ARG A 190 3.88 -19.61 4.89
CA ARG A 190 3.93 -18.29 4.26
C ARG A 190 2.70 -17.43 4.59
N ASP A 191 1.53 -18.06 4.65
CA ASP A 191 0.28 -17.36 4.93
C ASP A 191 0.25 -16.81 6.35
N ASP A 192 0.78 -17.56 7.31
CA ASP A 192 0.97 -17.12 8.69
C ASP A 192 1.96 -15.95 8.76
N ALA A 193 2.99 -15.93 7.91
CA ALA A 193 3.95 -14.82 7.84
C ALA A 193 3.30 -13.55 7.28
N VAL A 194 2.43 -13.67 6.27
CA VAL A 194 1.70 -12.54 5.68
C VAL A 194 0.77 -11.88 6.70
N GLN A 195 0.19 -12.63 7.63
CA GLN A 195 -0.59 -12.03 8.74
C GLN A 195 0.23 -11.10 9.65
N ARG A 196 1.57 -11.17 9.56
CA ARG A 196 2.52 -10.36 10.33
C ARG A 196 3.36 -9.44 9.45
N THR A 197 3.01 -9.29 8.17
CA THR A 197 3.71 -8.45 7.19
C THR A 197 3.10 -7.06 7.15
N LEU A 198 3.94 -6.02 6.96
CA LEU A 198 3.47 -4.71 6.50
C LEU A 198 3.28 -4.82 4.99
N VAL A 199 2.05 -5.12 4.53
CA VAL A 199 1.78 -5.44 3.12
C VAL A 199 1.68 -4.14 2.31
N SER A 200 2.27 -4.10 1.11
CA SER A 200 2.25 -2.89 0.26
C SER A 200 2.75 -1.65 1.00
N ALA A 201 3.83 -1.80 1.77
CA ALA A 201 4.36 -0.70 2.56
C ALA A 201 4.93 0.39 1.64
N HIS A 202 4.59 1.64 1.92
CA HIS A 202 5.17 2.80 1.26
C HIS A 202 5.38 3.94 2.26
N THR A 203 6.27 4.87 1.90
CA THR A 203 6.63 6.03 2.71
C THR A 203 6.22 7.30 1.98
N VAL A 204 5.49 8.18 2.66
CA VAL A 204 5.21 9.54 2.23
C VAL A 204 6.08 10.49 3.04
N LEU A 205 6.87 11.30 2.36
CA LEU A 205 7.71 12.33 2.96
C LEU A 205 7.13 13.69 2.56
N HIS A 206 6.96 14.59 3.53
CA HIS A 206 6.51 15.95 3.26
C HIS A 206 7.40 16.96 3.97
N ALA A 207 7.84 17.99 3.26
CA ALA A 207 8.67 19.05 3.81
C ALA A 207 8.09 20.42 3.42
N PRO A 208 7.37 21.11 4.32
CA PRO A 208 6.61 22.31 3.96
C PRO A 208 7.48 23.51 3.58
N HIS A 209 8.74 23.52 4.03
CA HIS A 209 9.68 24.63 3.82
C HIS A 209 10.96 24.21 3.06
N ALA A 210 11.11 22.94 2.73
CA ALA A 210 12.23 22.40 1.97
C ALA A 210 11.77 21.79 0.64
N ARG A 211 12.72 21.45 -0.24
CA ARG A 211 12.42 20.89 -1.57
C ARG A 211 13.18 19.59 -1.81
N PHE A 212 12.46 18.53 -2.13
CA PHE A 212 13.03 17.27 -2.58
C PHE A 212 13.59 17.40 -4.00
N VAL A 213 14.67 16.70 -4.29
CA VAL A 213 15.25 16.60 -5.64
C VAL A 213 14.69 15.36 -6.30
N SER A 214 14.29 15.47 -7.57
CA SER A 214 13.99 14.30 -8.41
C SER A 214 15.21 13.39 -8.48
N LEU A 215 15.04 12.10 -8.17
CA LEU A 215 16.10 11.11 -8.43
C LEU A 215 16.05 10.58 -9.86
N MET A 216 14.92 10.77 -10.56
CA MET A 216 14.73 10.34 -11.93
C MET A 216 15.34 11.32 -12.93
N ASP A 217 15.09 12.61 -12.73
CA ASP A 217 15.64 13.71 -13.52
C ASP A 217 16.28 14.77 -12.60
N PRO A 218 17.41 14.43 -11.94
CA PRO A 218 18.10 15.36 -11.07
C PRO A 218 18.74 16.49 -11.88
N PRO A 219 18.76 17.73 -11.34
CA PRO A 219 19.59 18.80 -11.89
C PRO A 219 21.05 18.35 -12.04
N ASP A 220 21.76 18.84 -13.07
CA ASP A 220 23.12 18.37 -13.41
C ASP A 220 24.10 18.46 -12.24
N ALA A 221 24.00 19.52 -11.42
CA ALA A 221 24.83 19.71 -10.23
C ALA A 221 24.62 18.63 -9.15
N LEU A 222 23.45 17.99 -9.12
CA LEU A 222 23.03 17.03 -8.09
C LEU A 222 23.03 15.58 -8.61
N ARG A 223 23.32 15.37 -9.89
CA ARG A 223 23.27 14.05 -10.54
C ARG A 223 24.19 13.03 -9.87
N ALA A 224 25.37 13.44 -9.41
CA ALA A 224 26.29 12.57 -8.68
C ALA A 224 25.69 12.11 -7.34
N TYR A 225 25.15 13.05 -6.56
CA TYR A 225 24.49 12.72 -5.29
C TYR A 225 23.26 11.84 -5.48
N ALA A 226 22.46 12.09 -6.51
CA ALA A 226 21.26 11.28 -6.79
C ALA A 226 21.61 9.84 -7.18
N ALA A 227 22.72 9.64 -7.90
CA ALA A 227 23.22 8.31 -8.28
C ALA A 227 23.80 7.52 -7.09
N GLU A 228 24.16 8.20 -5.99
CA GLU A 228 24.63 7.56 -4.75
C GLU A 228 23.48 7.11 -3.82
N CYS A 229 22.25 7.59 -4.03
CA CYS A 229 21.09 7.18 -3.24
C CYS A 229 20.81 5.68 -3.39
N ASP A 230 20.72 4.96 -2.27
CA ASP A 230 20.45 3.53 -2.21
C ASP A 230 19.04 3.26 -1.69
N ASN A 231 18.12 3.04 -2.63
CA ASN A 231 16.72 2.71 -2.33
C ASN A 231 16.50 1.20 -2.40
N VAL A 232 15.90 0.62 -1.34
CA VAL A 232 15.70 -0.83 -1.22
C VAL A 232 14.21 -1.13 -1.07
N GLY A 233 13.65 -1.82 -2.07
CA GLY A 233 12.25 -2.27 -2.07
C GLY A 233 11.23 -1.15 -2.30
N ALA A 234 11.68 0.05 -2.64
CA ALA A 234 10.83 1.19 -2.95
C ALA A 234 11.50 2.15 -3.95
N TRP A 235 10.68 2.94 -4.64
CA TRP A 235 11.08 3.95 -5.61
C TRP A 235 10.50 5.31 -5.19
N PRO A 236 11.33 6.23 -4.70
CA PRO A 236 10.89 7.58 -4.37
C PRO A 236 10.65 8.41 -5.63
N VAL A 237 9.47 9.02 -5.71
CA VAL A 237 9.08 9.96 -6.76
C VAL A 237 8.45 11.21 -6.17
N LEU A 238 8.61 12.34 -6.84
CA LEU A 238 7.92 13.58 -6.50
C LEU A 238 6.41 13.42 -6.75
N VAL A 239 5.60 13.95 -5.84
CA VAL A 239 4.13 13.90 -5.94
C VAL A 239 3.51 15.25 -5.64
N GLY A 240 2.43 15.56 -6.35
CA GLY A 240 1.81 16.89 -6.37
C GLY A 240 1.68 17.40 -7.80
N GLU A 241 1.22 18.64 -7.94
CA GLU A 241 1.17 19.31 -9.25
C GLU A 241 2.57 19.37 -9.89
N GLU A 242 2.63 19.45 -11.21
CA GLU A 242 3.90 19.55 -11.95
C GLU A 242 4.78 20.67 -11.38
N GLY A 243 6.01 20.34 -10.96
CA GLY A 243 6.95 21.27 -10.35
C GLY A 243 6.81 21.45 -8.83
N ASP A 244 5.82 20.83 -8.18
CA ASP A 244 5.76 20.71 -6.72
C ASP A 244 6.86 19.76 -6.20
N ARG A 245 7.72 20.27 -5.33
CA ARG A 245 8.87 19.53 -4.78
C ARG A 245 8.79 19.35 -3.28
N HIS A 246 7.62 19.55 -2.67
CA HIS A 246 7.45 19.47 -1.21
C HIS A 246 7.08 18.08 -0.71
N THR A 247 6.77 17.14 -1.61
CA THR A 247 6.29 15.81 -1.21
C THR A 247 6.91 14.72 -2.08
N VAL A 248 7.31 13.62 -1.44
CA VAL A 248 7.77 12.40 -2.09
C VAL A 248 6.87 11.23 -1.67
N LEU A 249 6.51 10.39 -2.64
CA LEU A 249 5.96 9.06 -2.40
C LEU A 249 7.04 8.04 -2.77
N SER A 250 7.45 7.22 -1.79
CA SER A 250 8.35 6.10 -2.00
C SER A 250 7.58 4.80 -1.88
N ALA A 251 7.30 4.19 -3.02
CA ALA A 251 6.40 3.06 -3.16
C ALA A 251 7.09 1.83 -3.77
N PRO A 252 6.57 0.61 -3.55
CA PRO A 252 7.20 -0.62 -4.04
C PRO A 252 6.93 -0.91 -5.52
N ILE A 253 6.45 0.09 -6.25
CA ILE A 253 6.17 0.08 -7.67
C ILE A 253 6.94 1.21 -8.35
N ILE A 254 7.31 1.03 -9.61
CA ILE A 254 8.05 2.03 -10.36
C ILE A 254 7.04 3.07 -10.87
N LEU A 255 7.20 4.30 -10.41
CA LEU A 255 6.42 5.45 -10.86
C LEU A 255 7.34 6.47 -11.53
N TYR A 256 6.75 7.37 -12.30
CA TYR A 256 7.40 8.61 -12.75
C TYR A 256 7.09 9.71 -11.74
N ASP A 257 7.93 10.76 -11.74
CA ASP A 257 7.61 11.99 -10.99
C ASP A 257 6.29 12.59 -11.47
N HIS A 258 5.57 13.18 -10.52
CA HIS A 258 4.23 13.74 -10.71
C HIS A 258 3.27 12.72 -11.35
N PRO A 259 3.13 11.51 -10.77
CA PRO A 259 2.25 10.50 -11.33
C PRO A 259 0.83 11.03 -11.32
N ARG A 260 0.10 10.81 -12.42
CA ARG A 260 -1.28 11.28 -12.57
C ARG A 260 -2.20 10.08 -12.71
N ILE A 261 -3.21 10.04 -11.86
CA ILE A 261 -4.36 9.15 -12.09
C ILE A 261 -5.00 9.58 -13.41
N SER A 262 -5.18 8.63 -14.34
CA SER A 262 -5.75 8.93 -15.66
C SER A 262 -7.14 9.57 -15.49
N PRO A 263 -7.42 10.72 -16.14
CA PRO A 263 -8.75 11.33 -16.11
C PRO A 263 -9.82 10.46 -16.80
N GLU A 264 -9.38 9.46 -17.58
CA GLU A 264 -10.25 8.47 -18.23
C GLU A 264 -10.53 7.25 -17.34
N SER A 265 -9.87 7.14 -16.18
CA SER A 265 -10.21 6.15 -15.16
C SER A 265 -11.54 6.55 -14.51
N PRO A 266 -12.61 5.73 -14.64
CA PRO A 266 -13.91 5.99 -14.05
C PRO A 266 -13.85 5.79 -12.53
N GLY A 267 -13.35 6.81 -11.83
CA GLY A 267 -13.20 6.85 -10.38
C GLY A 267 -11.85 6.31 -9.88
N ASP A 268 -11.76 6.14 -8.56
CA ASP A 268 -10.59 5.61 -7.85
C ASP A 268 -10.48 4.10 -8.06
N LEU A 269 -10.09 3.65 -9.26
CA LEU A 269 -9.91 2.23 -9.60
C LEU A 269 -8.65 1.61 -8.96
N PHE A 270 -7.93 2.38 -8.13
CA PHE A 270 -6.71 1.95 -7.45
C PHE A 270 -5.59 1.49 -8.37
N ASP A 271 -5.45 2.19 -9.49
CA ASP A 271 -4.40 1.99 -10.47
C ASP A 271 -3.87 3.36 -10.87
N ALA A 272 -2.59 3.63 -10.58
CA ALA A 272 -2.00 4.93 -10.80
C ALA A 272 -1.39 5.08 -12.21
N THR A 273 -1.25 3.99 -12.99
CA THR A 273 -0.56 4.02 -14.29
C THR A 273 -1.05 2.93 -15.25
N GLU A 274 -1.47 3.31 -16.47
CA GLU A 274 -1.65 2.53 -17.74
C GLU A 274 -2.18 1.06 -17.73
N ILE A 275 -2.41 0.41 -16.58
CA ILE A 275 -2.81 -1.00 -16.42
C ILE A 275 -4.35 -1.14 -16.35
N ASP A 276 -5.07 -0.03 -16.56
CA ASP A 276 -6.54 0.09 -16.56
C ASP A 276 -7.25 -1.02 -17.34
N GLN A 277 -6.76 -1.36 -18.54
CA GLN A 277 -7.49 -2.27 -19.41
C GLN A 277 -7.30 -3.75 -19.05
N LEU A 278 -6.06 -4.19 -18.77
CA LEU A 278 -5.79 -5.61 -18.56
C LEU A 278 -6.42 -6.10 -17.26
N LEU A 279 -6.38 -5.26 -16.22
CA LEU A 279 -6.98 -5.55 -14.92
C LEU A 279 -8.52 -5.52 -15.02
N THR A 280 -9.09 -4.49 -15.65
CA THR A 280 -10.54 -4.41 -15.91
C THR A 280 -11.05 -5.59 -16.76
N LEU A 281 -10.35 -5.96 -17.84
CA LEU A 281 -10.73 -7.11 -18.67
C LEU A 281 -10.60 -8.44 -17.92
N SER A 282 -9.61 -8.57 -17.03
CA SER A 282 -9.46 -9.76 -16.17
C SER A 282 -10.60 -9.88 -15.17
N VAL A 283 -11.05 -8.77 -14.60
CA VAL A 283 -12.23 -8.71 -13.72
C VAL A 283 -13.51 -9.03 -14.51
N LEU A 284 -13.67 -8.51 -15.72
CA LEU A 284 -14.81 -8.82 -16.59
C LEU A 284 -14.81 -10.29 -17.08
N ALA A 285 -13.63 -10.89 -17.19
CA ALA A 285 -13.44 -12.29 -17.56
C ALA A 285 -13.70 -13.29 -16.41
N LEU A 286 -13.93 -12.81 -15.17
CA LEU A 286 -14.35 -13.66 -14.06
C LEU A 286 -15.67 -14.37 -14.38
N SER A 287 -15.76 -15.65 -14.04
CA SER A 287 -16.99 -16.42 -14.12
C SER A 287 -18.08 -15.85 -13.20
N ASP A 288 -19.35 -16.18 -13.46
CA ASP A 288 -20.47 -15.70 -12.62
C ASP A 288 -20.34 -16.12 -11.16
N ARG A 289 -19.78 -17.31 -10.92
CA ARG A 289 -19.46 -17.78 -9.57
C ARG A 289 -18.35 -16.94 -8.93
N GLU A 290 -17.32 -16.61 -9.69
CA GLU A 290 -16.24 -15.74 -9.21
C GLU A 290 -16.74 -14.34 -8.90
N ARG A 291 -17.60 -13.77 -9.74
CA ARG A 291 -18.24 -12.47 -9.47
C ARG A 291 -19.11 -12.52 -8.21
N ALA A 292 -19.96 -13.54 -8.06
CA ALA A 292 -20.84 -13.67 -6.89
C ALA A 292 -20.05 -13.78 -5.58
N ASP A 293 -19.05 -14.66 -5.53
CA ASP A 293 -18.23 -14.85 -4.33
C ASP A 293 -17.34 -13.61 -4.02
N ALA A 294 -16.92 -12.82 -5.02
CA ALA A 294 -16.19 -11.57 -4.80
C ALA A 294 -17.11 -10.51 -4.22
N ARG A 295 -18.37 -10.45 -4.67
CA ARG A 295 -19.41 -9.63 -4.03
C ARG A 295 -19.69 -10.09 -2.60
N ASP A 296 -19.75 -11.38 -2.31
CA ASP A 296 -20.06 -11.88 -0.96
C ASP A 296 -18.85 -11.84 0.01
N GLY A 297 -17.68 -11.46 -0.52
CA GLY A 297 -16.39 -11.52 0.15
C GLY A 297 -15.95 -10.18 0.75
N ASP A 298 -14.76 -9.74 0.35
CA ASP A 298 -14.13 -8.48 0.77
C ASP A 298 -14.93 -7.27 0.25
N PRO A 299 -15.40 -6.35 1.13
CA PRO A 299 -16.11 -5.13 0.74
C PRO A 299 -15.36 -4.30 -0.31
N ARG A 300 -14.02 -4.28 -0.25
CA ARG A 300 -13.19 -3.51 -1.19
C ARG A 300 -13.13 -4.17 -2.57
N ALA A 301 -12.99 -5.49 -2.61
CA ALA A 301 -13.09 -6.25 -3.84
C ALA A 301 -14.49 -6.14 -4.50
N ARG A 302 -15.56 -6.15 -3.68
CA ARG A 302 -16.93 -5.88 -4.16
C ARG A 302 -17.03 -4.51 -4.82
N GLU A 303 -16.56 -3.48 -4.14
CA GLU A 303 -16.59 -2.11 -4.64
C GLU A 303 -15.89 -1.99 -6.00
N ILE A 304 -14.73 -2.61 -6.17
CA ILE A 304 -14.01 -2.56 -7.45
C ILE A 304 -14.72 -3.38 -8.53
N LEU A 305 -15.21 -4.58 -8.21
CA LEU A 305 -16.00 -5.39 -9.13
C LEU A 305 -17.25 -4.65 -9.63
N ASP A 306 -17.98 -4.01 -8.72
CA ASP A 306 -19.19 -3.27 -9.08
C ASP A 306 -18.86 -2.06 -9.97
N ARG A 307 -17.73 -1.38 -9.74
CA ARG A 307 -17.25 -0.31 -10.64
C ARG A 307 -16.86 -0.83 -12.02
N CYS A 308 -16.05 -1.91 -12.10
CA CYS A 308 -15.63 -2.49 -13.38
C CYS A 308 -16.83 -3.00 -14.20
N THR A 309 -17.85 -3.56 -13.55
CA THR A 309 -19.06 -4.05 -14.22
C THR A 309 -20.04 -2.94 -14.61
N ALA A 310 -19.96 -1.76 -14.00
CA ALA A 310 -20.77 -0.59 -14.35
C ALA A 310 -20.23 0.17 -15.57
N LEU A 311 -19.03 -0.16 -16.05
CA LEU A 311 -18.42 0.52 -17.20
C LEU A 311 -19.18 0.24 -18.49
N SER A 312 -19.55 1.31 -19.18
CA SER A 312 -20.09 1.24 -20.53
C SER A 312 -19.02 0.83 -21.54
N ALA A 313 -19.46 0.34 -22.70
CA ALA A 313 -18.55 0.01 -23.81
C ALA A 313 -17.70 1.24 -24.23
N ASP A 314 -18.28 2.44 -24.21
CA ASP A 314 -17.56 3.67 -24.55
C ASP A 314 -16.52 4.06 -23.48
N GLU A 315 -16.77 3.76 -22.20
CA GLU A 315 -15.79 3.93 -21.11
C GLU A 315 -14.66 2.90 -21.21
N LEU A 316 -14.99 1.63 -21.47
CA LEU A 316 -14.00 0.58 -21.71
C LEU A 316 -13.13 0.88 -22.94
N MET A 317 -13.70 1.52 -23.97
CA MET A 317 -12.94 1.93 -25.15
C MET A 317 -12.02 3.13 -24.89
N ARG A 318 -12.34 4.00 -23.92
CA ARG A 318 -11.48 5.11 -23.48
C ARG A 318 -10.27 4.62 -22.67
N LEU A 319 -10.40 3.50 -21.95
CA LEU A 319 -9.26 2.85 -21.27
C LEU A 319 -8.19 2.32 -22.24
N HIS A 320 -8.45 2.25 -23.56
CA HIS A 320 -7.40 2.08 -24.57
C HIS A 320 -6.59 3.37 -24.65
N GLY A 321 -5.52 3.46 -23.87
CA GLY A 321 -4.62 4.61 -23.86
C GLY A 321 -4.42 5.19 -25.27
N ILE A 322 -4.88 6.43 -25.47
CA ILE A 322 -4.62 7.15 -26.70
C ILE A 322 -3.12 7.44 -26.70
N MET A 323 -2.34 6.78 -27.58
CA MET A 323 -0.95 7.15 -27.82
C MET A 323 -0.91 8.64 -28.21
N ARG A 324 -0.53 9.51 -27.26
CA ARG A 324 -0.29 10.91 -27.53
C ARG A 324 1.03 10.99 -28.29
N LYS A 325 0.97 11.43 -29.55
CA LYS A 325 2.17 11.80 -30.29
C LYS A 325 2.89 12.92 -29.52
N GLU A 326 4.19 12.74 -29.27
CA GLU A 326 5.05 13.80 -28.79
C GLU A 326 4.89 15.04 -29.68
N PRO A 327 4.80 16.26 -29.11
CA PRO A 327 4.92 17.46 -29.91
C PRO A 327 6.35 17.52 -30.47
N GLN A 328 6.46 17.42 -31.79
CA GLN A 328 7.71 17.72 -32.49
C GLN A 328 8.05 19.19 -32.25
N GLY A 329 9.09 19.43 -31.44
CA GLY A 329 9.77 20.71 -31.29
C GLY A 329 11.23 20.55 -31.70
#